data_AF-A0A1G4I9S0-F1
#
_entry.id   AF-A0A1G4I9S0-F1
#
_cell.length_a   1.000
_cell.length_b   1.000
_cell.length_c   1.000
_cell.angle_alpha   90.00
_cell.angle_beta   90.00
_cell.angle_gamma   90.00
#
_symmetry.space_group_name_H-M   'P 1'
#
loop_
_entity.id
_entity.type
_entity.pdbx_description
1 polymer ?
#
loop_
_entity_poly.entity_id
_entity_poly.type
_entity_poly.pdbx_seq_one_letter_code
_entity_poly.pdbx_strand_id
1 'polypeptide(L)'
;MSLAGENWRSVFEDPDKKGTYPETKHKRFSTNTDWNTKWKEWAATAQRLKDNNGIKQKLKDHKLHSRTVQYLAAAKQAVLQLAAEQSKLAAELQRIKDTKKILTNEQLKEKINTALYGENVATENTLSPNKVFDATAGSDRKANCVGTAKTNKAKTVMAALVCVCSEDSSSGLDQACNKHITLNQQWTSSSQPTNDVMQELRNLCPTAKPTTITAARLASIISNVKTHFIASSSATVLGKLDTGTACSGSANSGLCLKYTDVHQGEANTIYDIS
;
A
#
# COMPACT_ATOMS: atom_id res chain seq x y z
N MET A 1 4.13 31.63 -25.07
CA MET A 1 3.63 33.02 -24.92
C MET A 1 4.48 34.06 -25.65
N SER A 2 5.82 33.98 -25.64
CA SER A 2 6.71 34.93 -26.37
C SER A 2 6.52 34.89 -27.90
N LEU A 3 6.23 33.71 -28.46
CA LEU A 3 5.90 33.52 -29.88
C LEU A 3 4.43 33.82 -30.23
N ALA A 4 3.60 34.21 -29.26
CA ALA A 4 2.21 34.59 -29.53
C ALA A 4 2.14 35.99 -30.15
N GLY A 5 0.99 36.35 -30.71
CA GLY A 5 0.72 37.74 -31.09
C GLY A 5 0.45 38.62 -29.87
N GLU A 6 0.58 39.94 -30.02
CA GLU A 6 0.27 40.90 -28.96
C GLU A 6 -1.20 40.79 -28.53
N ASN A 7 -2.12 40.70 -29.50
CA ASN A 7 -3.55 40.50 -29.25
C ASN A 7 -3.84 39.32 -28.31
N TRP A 8 -3.06 38.23 -28.38
CA TRP A 8 -3.23 37.09 -27.49
C TRP A 8 -2.71 37.37 -26.07
N ARG A 9 -1.61 38.11 -25.92
CA ARG A 9 -1.09 38.46 -24.59
C ARG A 9 -2.00 39.45 -23.87
N SER A 10 -2.59 40.41 -24.60
CA SER A 10 -3.52 41.40 -24.07
C SER A 10 -4.83 40.79 -23.54
N VAL A 11 -5.16 39.54 -23.90
CA VAL A 11 -6.30 38.80 -23.32
C VAL A 11 -6.19 38.68 -21.80
N PHE A 12 -4.95 38.55 -21.30
CA PHE A 12 -4.65 38.31 -19.88
C PHE A 12 -4.44 39.58 -19.06
N GLU A 13 -4.41 40.74 -19.73
CA GLU A 13 -4.37 42.04 -19.08
C GLU A 13 -5.80 42.46 -18.67
N ASP A 14 -5.92 43.06 -17.49
CA ASP A 14 -7.17 43.61 -17.01
C ASP A 14 -7.63 44.76 -17.91
N PRO A 15 -8.84 44.69 -18.51
CA PRO A 15 -9.35 45.74 -19.39
C PRO A 15 -9.59 47.07 -18.67
N ASP A 16 -9.91 47.02 -17.38
CA ASP A 16 -10.24 48.19 -16.56
C ASP A 16 -8.99 48.76 -15.86
N LYS A 17 -7.91 47.97 -15.78
CA LYS A 17 -6.65 48.35 -15.14
C LYS A 17 -5.41 47.87 -15.89
N LYS A 18 -5.03 48.61 -16.95
CA LYS A 18 -3.79 48.36 -17.72
C LYS A 18 -2.57 48.14 -16.82
N GLY A 19 -1.73 47.20 -17.22
CA GLY A 19 -0.55 46.73 -16.50
C GLY A 19 -0.83 45.67 -15.43
N THR A 20 -2.11 45.36 -15.17
CA THR A 20 -2.54 44.35 -14.18
C THR A 20 -2.91 43.05 -14.88
N TYR A 21 -2.50 41.91 -14.30
CA TYR A 21 -2.70 40.58 -14.86
C TYR A 21 -3.36 39.68 -13.81
N PRO A 22 -4.71 39.59 -13.77
CA PRO A 22 -5.43 38.87 -12.74
C PRO A 22 -5.15 37.36 -12.77
N GLU A 23 -4.99 36.74 -11.59
CA GLU A 23 -4.85 35.28 -11.47
C GLU A 23 -6.15 34.52 -11.80
N THR A 24 -7.28 35.21 -11.83
CA THR A 24 -8.59 34.65 -12.12
C THR A 24 -9.09 35.10 -13.49
N LYS A 25 -9.72 34.16 -14.20
CA LYS A 25 -10.26 34.41 -15.54
C LYS A 25 -11.43 35.39 -15.49
N HIS A 26 -11.37 36.43 -16.31
CA HIS A 26 -12.46 37.39 -16.45
C HIS A 26 -13.75 36.71 -16.96
N LYS A 27 -14.92 37.15 -16.45
CA LYS A 27 -16.23 36.56 -16.80
C LYS A 27 -16.53 36.56 -18.30
N ARG A 28 -15.97 37.52 -19.06
CA ARG A 28 -16.09 37.61 -20.53
C ARG A 28 -15.58 36.37 -21.28
N PHE A 29 -14.72 35.57 -20.65
CA PHE A 29 -14.18 34.32 -21.21
C PHE A 29 -14.78 33.07 -20.54
N SER A 30 -15.98 33.18 -19.95
CA SER A 30 -16.63 32.10 -19.21
C SER A 30 -16.79 30.82 -20.03
N THR A 31 -17.07 30.95 -21.33
CA THR A 31 -17.24 29.84 -22.28
C THR A 31 -15.97 29.01 -22.50
N ASN A 32 -14.78 29.58 -22.28
CA ASN A 32 -13.49 28.88 -22.37
C ASN A 32 -13.18 28.12 -21.08
N THR A 33 -13.93 27.06 -20.78
CA THR A 33 -13.80 26.30 -19.54
C THR A 33 -12.41 25.69 -19.36
N ASP A 34 -11.76 25.29 -20.46
CA ASP A 34 -10.40 24.72 -20.47
C ASP A 34 -9.29 25.72 -20.09
N TRP A 35 -9.60 27.02 -20.05
CA TRP A 35 -8.63 28.05 -19.64
C TRP A 35 -8.51 28.16 -18.13
N ASN A 36 -9.48 27.69 -17.35
CA ASN A 36 -9.49 27.88 -15.88
C ASN A 36 -8.22 27.34 -15.21
N THR A 37 -7.76 26.15 -15.62
CA THR A 37 -6.56 25.50 -15.07
C THR A 37 -5.25 26.09 -15.59
N LYS A 38 -5.31 26.87 -16.69
CA LYS A 38 -4.13 27.44 -17.37
C LYS A 38 -3.97 28.94 -17.12
N TRP A 39 -5.05 29.61 -16.71
CA TRP A 39 -5.16 31.07 -16.69
C TRP A 39 -4.11 31.71 -15.81
N LYS A 40 -3.94 31.23 -14.57
CA LYS A 40 -2.96 31.77 -13.62
C LYS A 40 -1.54 31.80 -14.22
N GLU A 41 -1.09 30.69 -14.81
CA GLU A 41 0.24 30.61 -15.42
C GLU A 41 0.35 31.48 -16.69
N TRP A 42 -0.71 31.53 -17.51
CA TRP A 42 -0.74 32.37 -18.70
C TRP A 42 -0.72 33.86 -18.37
N ALA A 43 -1.47 34.31 -17.37
CA ALA A 43 -1.50 35.68 -16.89
C ALA A 43 -0.14 36.09 -16.29
N ALA A 44 0.45 35.25 -15.43
CA ALA A 44 1.79 35.48 -14.91
C ALA A 44 2.84 35.55 -16.02
N THR A 45 2.74 34.68 -17.04
CA THR A 45 3.65 34.72 -18.18
C THR A 45 3.45 35.96 -19.05
N ALA A 46 2.20 36.38 -19.28
CA ALA A 46 1.89 37.60 -20.01
C ALA A 46 2.46 38.83 -19.26
N GLN A 47 2.31 38.89 -17.93
CA GLN A 47 2.90 39.93 -17.10
C GLN A 47 4.43 39.99 -17.22
N ARG A 48 5.12 38.84 -17.20
CA ARG A 48 6.58 38.78 -17.41
C ARG A 48 7.02 39.25 -18.80
N LEU A 49 6.12 39.15 -19.79
CA LEU A 49 6.37 39.49 -21.18
C LEU A 49 5.72 40.81 -21.62
N LYS A 50 5.18 41.59 -20.66
CA LYS A 50 4.44 42.83 -20.94
C LYS A 50 5.27 43.87 -21.70
N ASP A 51 6.58 43.89 -21.45
CA ASP A 51 7.49 44.82 -22.09
C ASP A 51 8.29 44.15 -23.21
N ASN A 52 8.58 44.91 -24.27
CA ASN A 52 9.34 44.43 -25.43
C ASN A 52 10.71 43.84 -25.06
N ASN A 53 11.31 44.26 -23.94
CA ASN A 53 12.56 43.70 -23.44
C ASN A 53 12.40 42.24 -22.98
N GLY A 54 11.30 41.87 -22.33
CA GLY A 54 11.03 40.50 -21.88
C GLY A 54 10.85 39.54 -23.06
N ILE A 55 10.14 39.98 -24.10
CA ILE A 55 9.97 39.22 -25.35
C ILE A 55 11.31 39.07 -26.07
N LYS A 56 12.04 40.18 -26.29
CA LYS A 56 13.36 40.16 -26.94
C LYS A 56 14.34 39.25 -26.22
N GLN A 57 14.39 39.31 -24.89
CA GLN A 57 15.25 38.45 -24.08
C GLN A 57 14.88 36.98 -24.28
N LYS A 58 13.60 36.61 -24.20
CA LYS A 58 13.18 35.22 -24.42
C LYS A 58 13.47 34.72 -25.83
N LEU A 59 13.31 35.56 -26.85
CA LEU A 59 13.71 35.19 -28.21
C LEU A 59 15.23 35.05 -28.34
N LYS A 60 16.03 35.83 -27.61
CA LYS A 60 17.49 35.66 -27.55
C LYS A 60 17.88 34.37 -26.86
N ASP A 61 17.32 34.08 -25.69
CA ASP A 61 17.57 32.86 -24.90
C ASP A 61 17.36 31.60 -25.76
N HIS A 62 16.36 31.61 -26.63
CA HIS A 62 16.03 30.49 -27.52
C HIS A 62 16.63 30.60 -28.94
N LYS A 63 17.54 31.56 -29.20
CA LYS A 63 18.19 31.78 -30.51
C LYS A 63 17.19 32.03 -31.67
N LEU A 64 16.06 32.67 -31.35
CA LEU A 64 14.98 33.04 -32.27
C LEU A 64 14.98 34.53 -32.66
N HIS A 65 15.74 35.38 -31.97
CA HIS A 65 15.70 36.85 -32.12
C HIS A 65 16.05 37.40 -33.51
N SER A 66 16.83 36.69 -34.32
CA SER A 66 17.26 37.10 -35.66
C SER A 66 16.61 36.27 -36.78
N ARG A 67 15.58 35.48 -36.45
CA ARG A 67 14.92 34.56 -37.40
C ARG A 67 13.81 35.26 -38.17
N THR A 68 13.51 34.75 -39.37
CA THR A 68 12.42 35.27 -40.19
C THR A 68 11.06 34.97 -39.57
N VAL A 69 10.03 35.71 -39.99
CA VAL A 69 8.64 35.49 -39.55
C VAL A 69 8.18 34.05 -39.83
N GLN A 70 8.58 33.47 -40.96
CA GLN A 70 8.27 32.08 -41.31
C GLN A 70 8.88 31.09 -40.30
N TYR A 71 10.14 31.30 -39.91
CA TYR A 71 10.79 30.48 -38.87
C TYR A 71 10.11 30.63 -37.51
N LEU A 72 9.70 31.85 -37.13
CA LEU A 72 8.98 32.07 -35.87
C LEU A 72 7.60 31.39 -35.89
N ALA A 73 6.92 31.37 -37.03
CA ALA A 73 5.66 30.65 -37.20
C ALA A 73 5.85 29.12 -37.06
N ALA A 74 6.88 28.56 -37.69
CA ALA A 74 7.23 27.15 -37.53
C ALA A 74 7.60 26.80 -36.07
N ALA A 75 8.42 27.64 -35.42
CA ALA A 75 8.76 27.47 -34.01
C ALA A 75 7.52 27.54 -33.11
N LYS A 76 6.57 28.44 -33.40
CA LYS A 76 5.30 28.53 -32.67
C LYS A 76 4.51 27.22 -32.80
N GLN A 77 4.41 26.65 -33.99
CA GLN A 77 3.71 25.38 -34.21
C GLN A 77 4.37 24.22 -33.43
N ALA A 78 5.70 24.11 -33.49
CA ALA A 78 6.44 23.10 -32.73
C ALA A 78 6.22 23.24 -31.21
N VAL A 79 6.27 24.48 -30.68
CA VAL A 79 6.01 24.74 -29.26
C VAL A 79 4.57 24.39 -28.88
N LEU A 80 3.59 24.65 -29.75
CA LEU A 80 2.19 24.29 -29.50
C LEU A 80 2.00 22.77 -29.45
N GLN A 81 2.66 22.01 -30.34
CA GLN A 81 2.62 20.54 -30.33
C GLN A 81 3.21 19.99 -29.03
N LEU A 82 4.41 20.42 -28.64
CA LEU A 82 5.05 20.00 -27.40
C LEU A 82 4.21 20.35 -26.15
N ALA A 83 3.60 21.54 -26.13
CA ALA A 83 2.73 21.94 -25.02
C ALA A 83 1.46 21.08 -24.93
N ALA A 84 0.91 20.65 -26.07
CA ALA A 84 -0.24 19.74 -26.11
C ALA A 84 0.13 18.33 -25.61
N GLU A 85 1.30 17.81 -26.01
CA GLU A 85 1.82 16.52 -25.53
C GLU A 85 2.08 16.56 -24.02
N GLN A 86 2.75 17.60 -23.53
CA GLN A 86 2.98 17.81 -22.10
C GLN A 86 1.67 17.85 -21.31
N SER A 87 0.64 18.52 -21.84
CA SER A 87 -0.68 18.59 -21.20
C SER A 87 -1.35 17.22 -21.11
N LYS A 88 -1.24 16.39 -22.15
CA LYS A 88 -1.76 15.02 -22.14
C LYS A 88 -1.03 14.15 -21.12
N LEU A 89 0.30 14.19 -21.09
CA LEU A 89 1.14 13.47 -20.12
C LEU A 89 0.83 13.89 -18.68
N ALA A 90 0.66 15.19 -18.42
CA ALA A 90 0.30 15.70 -17.11
C ALA A 90 -1.10 15.23 -16.67
N ALA A 91 -2.07 15.23 -17.58
CA ALA A 91 -3.41 14.70 -17.30
C ALA A 91 -3.40 13.19 -17.04
N GLU A 92 -2.59 12.42 -17.77
CA GLU A 92 -2.43 10.99 -17.57
C GLU A 92 -1.73 10.67 -16.24
N LEU A 93 -0.66 11.39 -15.90
CA LEU A 93 -0.01 11.30 -14.60
C LEU A 93 -0.98 11.65 -13.46
N GLN A 94 -1.79 12.70 -13.63
CA GLN A 94 -2.79 13.07 -12.64
C GLN A 94 -3.85 11.97 -12.50
N ARG A 95 -4.34 11.40 -13.61
CA ARG A 95 -5.25 10.25 -13.60
C ARG A 95 -4.64 9.06 -12.86
N ILE A 96 -3.37 8.74 -13.09
CA ILE A 96 -2.66 7.67 -12.38
C ILE A 96 -2.63 7.95 -10.88
N LYS A 97 -2.28 9.18 -10.46
CA LYS A 97 -2.31 9.59 -9.05
C LYS A 97 -3.70 9.50 -8.44
N ASP A 98 -4.71 10.01 -9.15
CA ASP A 98 -6.11 10.06 -8.70
C ASP A 98 -6.73 8.66 -8.56
N THR A 99 -6.28 7.69 -9.37
CA THR A 99 -6.76 6.30 -9.23
C THR A 99 -6.34 5.64 -7.91
N LYS A 100 -5.49 6.27 -7.07
CA LYS A 100 -4.98 5.74 -5.78
C LYS A 100 -4.44 4.31 -5.86
N LYS A 101 -4.06 3.85 -7.05
CA LYS A 101 -3.49 2.51 -7.25
C LYS A 101 -2.03 2.41 -6.83
N ILE A 102 -1.40 3.55 -6.56
CA ILE A 102 -0.03 3.62 -6.05
C ILE A 102 -0.12 3.83 -4.54
N LEU A 103 0.24 2.80 -3.78
CA LEU A 103 0.42 2.92 -2.34
C LEU A 103 1.69 3.73 -2.05
N THR A 104 1.61 4.67 -1.11
CA THR A 104 2.83 5.25 -0.53
C THR A 104 3.54 4.19 0.33
N ASN A 105 4.80 4.44 0.72
CA ASN A 105 5.53 3.54 1.62
C ASN A 105 4.82 3.40 2.96
N GLU A 106 4.20 4.48 3.46
CA GLU A 106 3.43 4.49 4.70
C GLU A 106 2.17 3.63 4.57
N GLN A 107 1.42 3.77 3.47
CA GLN A 107 0.24 2.95 3.20
C GLN A 107 0.57 1.48 2.99
N LEU A 108 1.70 1.18 2.34
CA LEU A 108 2.20 -0.18 2.18
C LEU A 108 2.58 -0.78 3.54
N LYS A 109 3.32 -0.02 4.36
CA LYS A 109 3.70 -0.42 5.72
C LYS A 109 2.47 -0.72 6.57
N GLU A 110 1.48 0.17 6.55
CA GLU A 110 0.21 0.00 7.26
C GLU A 110 -0.50 -1.30 6.88
N LYS A 111 -0.60 -1.60 5.58
CA LYS A 111 -1.22 -2.85 5.09
C LYS A 111 -0.45 -4.09 5.51
N ILE A 112 0.89 -4.06 5.43
CA ILE A 112 1.73 -5.18 5.85
C ILE A 112 1.60 -5.39 7.37
N ASN A 113 1.71 -4.34 8.17
CA ASN A 113 1.53 -4.40 9.62
C ASN A 113 0.14 -4.96 9.99
N THR A 114 -0.90 -4.52 9.30
CA THR A 114 -2.26 -5.04 9.52
C THR A 114 -2.36 -6.54 9.19
N ALA A 115 -1.72 -7.02 8.12
CA ALA A 115 -1.72 -8.46 7.82
C ALA A 115 -0.88 -9.28 8.83
N LEU A 116 0.21 -8.70 9.35
CA LEU A 116 1.08 -9.37 10.29
C LEU A 116 0.52 -9.40 11.71
N TYR A 117 -0.12 -8.30 12.16
CA TYR A 117 -0.46 -8.05 13.56
C TYR A 117 -1.91 -7.58 13.79
N GLY A 118 -2.69 -7.37 12.72
CA GLY A 118 -4.09 -6.94 12.79
C GLY A 118 -4.27 -5.44 13.03
N GLU A 119 -3.19 -4.69 13.20
CA GLU A 119 -3.18 -3.24 13.35
C GLU A 119 -1.88 -2.61 12.86
N ASN A 120 -1.90 -1.29 12.62
CA ASN A 120 -0.71 -0.55 12.26
C ASN A 120 0.10 -0.12 13.49
N VAL A 121 0.91 -1.04 14.00
CA VAL A 121 1.77 -0.76 15.16
C VAL A 121 2.98 0.09 14.80
N ALA A 122 3.37 0.99 15.71
CA ALA A 122 4.63 1.71 15.64
C ALA A 122 5.83 0.81 16.02
N THR A 123 5.60 -0.13 16.94
CA THR A 123 6.57 -1.11 17.43
C THR A 123 5.88 -2.43 17.72
N GLU A 124 6.59 -3.53 17.46
CA GLU A 124 6.16 -4.89 17.77
C GLU A 124 6.19 -5.22 19.28
N ASN A 125 6.71 -4.33 20.12
CA ASN A 125 6.78 -4.53 21.56
C ASN A 125 5.44 -4.30 22.27
N THR A 126 4.41 -3.83 21.58
CA THR A 126 3.12 -3.46 22.19
C THR A 126 1.95 -4.06 21.42
N LEU A 127 2.08 -5.28 20.90
CA LEU A 127 0.99 -5.90 20.17
C LEU A 127 -0.21 -6.14 21.08
N SER A 128 -1.40 -5.79 20.62
CA SER A 128 -2.63 -6.16 21.29
C SER A 128 -3.07 -7.58 20.87
N PRO A 129 -3.22 -8.54 21.81
CA PRO A 129 -3.68 -9.89 21.48
C PRO A 129 -5.02 -9.91 20.74
N ASN A 130 -5.93 -8.98 21.07
CA ASN A 130 -7.25 -8.82 20.46
C ASN A 130 -7.22 -8.20 19.04
N LYS A 131 -6.04 -7.76 18.60
CA LYS A 131 -5.80 -7.33 17.22
C LYS A 131 -5.10 -8.42 16.44
N VAL A 132 -4.13 -9.09 17.07
CA VAL A 132 -3.43 -10.23 16.49
C VAL A 132 -4.39 -11.40 16.21
N PHE A 133 -5.26 -11.71 17.17
CA PHE A 133 -6.40 -12.60 17.01
C PHE A 133 -7.67 -11.77 16.81
N ASP A 134 -8.76 -12.43 16.45
CA ASP A 134 -10.11 -11.86 16.49
C ASP A 134 -10.45 -11.39 17.91
N ALA A 135 -11.07 -10.21 18.00
CA ALA A 135 -11.36 -9.53 19.27
C ALA A 135 -12.18 -10.36 20.26
N THR A 136 -12.95 -11.33 19.78
CA THR A 136 -13.60 -12.31 20.64
C THR A 136 -12.72 -13.54 20.76
N ALA A 137 -12.00 -13.66 21.88
CA ALA A 137 -11.21 -14.84 22.19
C ALA A 137 -12.06 -16.11 22.13
N GLY A 138 -11.48 -17.19 21.59
CA GLY A 138 -12.02 -18.52 21.74
C GLY A 138 -12.01 -18.97 23.21
N SER A 139 -12.91 -19.89 23.57
CA SER A 139 -13.02 -20.46 24.93
C SER A 139 -11.76 -21.19 25.41
N ASP A 140 -10.91 -21.61 24.47
CA ASP A 140 -9.64 -22.26 24.71
C ASP A 140 -8.70 -22.03 23.50
N ARG A 141 -7.49 -22.57 23.58
CA ARG A 141 -6.49 -22.45 22.51
C ARG A 141 -6.96 -23.06 21.19
N LYS A 142 -7.64 -24.20 21.26
CA LYS A 142 -8.24 -24.86 20.08
C LYS A 142 -9.24 -23.94 19.40
N ALA A 143 -10.14 -23.30 20.15
CA ALA A 143 -11.14 -22.38 19.62
C ALA A 143 -10.51 -21.12 18.99
N ASN A 144 -9.26 -20.79 19.37
CA ASN A 144 -8.51 -19.71 18.73
C ASN A 144 -7.76 -20.14 17.46
N CYS A 145 -7.36 -21.42 17.36
CA CYS A 145 -6.53 -21.96 16.27
C CYS A 145 -7.27 -22.91 15.31
N VAL A 146 -8.55 -23.17 15.55
CA VAL A 146 -9.40 -24.02 14.70
C VAL A 146 -10.65 -23.24 14.31
N GLY A 147 -10.98 -23.24 13.02
CA GLY A 147 -12.22 -22.66 12.53
C GLY A 147 -12.40 -22.89 11.04
N THR A 148 -13.33 -22.18 10.42
CA THR A 148 -13.44 -22.15 8.96
C THR A 148 -12.51 -21.09 8.37
N ALA A 149 -12.30 -21.08 7.06
CA ALA A 149 -11.57 -20.04 6.35
C ALA A 149 -12.04 -18.62 6.74
N LYS A 150 -13.34 -18.48 7.03
CA LYS A 150 -13.98 -17.22 7.45
C LYS A 150 -14.03 -17.00 8.96
N THR A 151 -14.25 -18.03 9.78
CA THR A 151 -14.52 -17.85 11.22
C THR A 151 -13.34 -18.11 12.14
N ASN A 152 -12.22 -18.63 11.62
CA ASN A 152 -11.01 -18.85 12.42
C ASN A 152 -10.57 -17.54 13.08
N LYS A 153 -10.24 -17.61 14.38
CA LYS A 153 -9.86 -16.45 15.20
C LYS A 153 -8.42 -16.03 14.97
N ALA A 154 -7.56 -16.92 14.47
CA ALA A 154 -6.22 -16.56 14.03
C ALA A 154 -6.28 -15.87 12.66
N LYS A 155 -6.32 -14.53 12.67
CA LYS A 155 -6.49 -13.67 11.47
C LYS A 155 -5.21 -13.05 10.93
N THR A 156 -4.08 -13.30 11.58
CA THR A 156 -2.82 -12.62 11.27
C THR A 156 -1.67 -13.62 11.22
N VAL A 157 -0.57 -13.23 10.59
CA VAL A 157 0.64 -14.07 10.55
C VAL A 157 1.18 -14.33 11.96
N MET A 158 1.11 -13.34 12.86
CA MET A 158 1.52 -13.52 14.24
C MET A 158 0.61 -14.51 14.99
N ALA A 159 -0.71 -14.46 14.78
CA ALA A 159 -1.62 -15.46 15.36
C ALA A 159 -1.35 -16.88 14.83
N ALA A 160 -1.08 -17.01 13.52
CA ALA A 160 -0.67 -18.28 12.94
C ALA A 160 0.61 -18.80 13.58
N LEU A 161 1.63 -17.94 13.75
CA LEU A 161 2.89 -18.27 14.43
C LEU A 161 2.66 -18.74 15.88
N VAL A 162 1.80 -18.05 16.63
CA VAL A 162 1.40 -18.49 17.97
C VAL A 162 0.79 -19.89 17.90
N CYS A 163 -0.20 -20.13 17.04
CA CYS A 163 -0.87 -21.42 16.92
C CYS A 163 0.07 -22.59 16.60
N VAL A 164 1.12 -22.35 15.81
CA VAL A 164 2.07 -23.40 15.41
C VAL A 164 3.30 -23.54 16.32
N CYS A 165 3.56 -22.58 17.22
CA CYS A 165 4.80 -22.56 18.02
C CYS A 165 4.61 -22.45 19.53
N SER A 166 3.51 -21.90 20.02
CA SER A 166 3.31 -21.75 21.46
C SER A 166 2.99 -23.09 22.11
N GLU A 167 3.62 -23.38 23.24
CA GLU A 167 3.27 -24.55 24.03
C GLU A 167 2.12 -24.29 25.00
N ASP A 168 1.45 -25.36 25.41
CA ASP A 168 0.45 -25.32 26.47
C ASP A 168 1.11 -25.23 27.85
N SER A 169 0.58 -24.37 28.73
CA SER A 169 1.16 -24.21 30.07
C SER A 169 1.03 -25.45 30.96
N SER A 170 0.14 -26.39 30.64
CA SER A 170 -0.14 -27.58 31.48
C SER A 170 0.40 -28.88 30.90
N SER A 171 0.40 -29.03 29.58
CA SER A 171 0.81 -30.25 28.87
C SER A 171 1.50 -29.95 27.54
N GLY A 172 2.29 -28.87 27.53
CA GLY A 172 2.92 -28.30 26.34
C GLY A 172 3.93 -29.22 25.66
N LEU A 173 4.15 -28.94 24.38
CA LEU A 173 5.28 -29.46 23.63
C LEU A 173 6.23 -28.28 23.36
N ASP A 174 7.22 -28.13 24.26
CA ASP A 174 8.30 -27.14 24.11
C ASP A 174 9.12 -27.40 22.84
N GLN A 175 9.83 -26.38 22.39
CA GLN A 175 10.84 -26.47 21.33
C GLN A 175 10.30 -26.91 19.96
N ALA A 176 8.98 -26.89 19.76
CA ALA A 176 8.34 -27.34 18.53
C ALA A 176 8.81 -26.57 17.28
N CYS A 177 8.96 -25.25 17.41
CA CYS A 177 9.46 -24.40 16.33
C CYS A 177 10.98 -24.23 16.31
N ASN A 178 11.67 -24.58 17.40
CA ASN A 178 13.13 -24.64 17.44
C ASN A 178 13.60 -25.58 18.54
N LYS A 179 14.12 -26.75 18.16
CA LYS A 179 14.61 -27.80 19.08
C LYS A 179 15.76 -27.38 20.00
N HIS A 180 16.35 -26.21 19.76
CA HIS A 180 17.49 -25.70 20.52
C HIS A 180 17.13 -24.52 21.43
N ILE A 181 15.87 -24.09 21.46
CA ILE A 181 15.39 -22.96 22.27
C ILE A 181 14.20 -23.43 23.09
N THR A 182 14.33 -23.34 24.41
CA THR A 182 13.22 -23.48 25.35
C THR A 182 12.55 -22.12 25.53
N LEU A 183 11.22 -22.11 25.42
CA LEU A 183 10.42 -20.91 25.65
C LEU A 183 10.25 -20.66 27.15
N ASN A 184 10.32 -19.41 27.57
CA ASN A 184 10.08 -18.98 28.95
C ASN A 184 8.62 -18.57 29.17
N GLN A 185 7.91 -18.22 28.09
CA GLN A 185 6.53 -17.78 28.10
C GLN A 185 5.62 -18.89 27.56
N GLN A 186 4.58 -19.20 28.32
CA GLN A 186 3.60 -20.22 27.95
C GLN A 186 2.24 -19.57 27.66
N TRP A 187 1.46 -20.20 26.78
CA TRP A 187 0.09 -19.76 26.54
C TRP A 187 -0.87 -20.54 27.44
N THR A 188 -1.44 -19.85 28.44
CA THR A 188 -2.42 -20.41 29.35
C THR A 188 -3.77 -20.65 28.67
N SER A 189 -4.41 -21.79 28.96
CA SER A 189 -5.66 -22.19 28.32
C SER A 189 -6.87 -21.45 28.91
N SER A 190 -7.51 -20.60 28.09
CA SER A 190 -8.85 -19.95 28.22
C SER A 190 -8.85 -18.45 27.84
N SER A 191 -7.68 -17.88 27.53
CA SER A 191 -7.54 -16.51 27.01
C SER A 191 -6.74 -16.48 25.71
N GLN A 192 -6.63 -15.31 25.09
CA GLN A 192 -5.61 -15.04 24.08
C GLN A 192 -4.20 -15.04 24.70
N PRO A 193 -3.13 -15.24 23.91
CA PRO A 193 -1.76 -15.18 24.40
C PRO A 193 -1.40 -13.76 24.87
N THR A 194 -0.48 -13.64 25.82
CA THR A 194 0.07 -12.34 26.18
C THR A 194 1.00 -11.82 25.07
N ASN A 195 1.29 -10.53 25.11
CA ASN A 195 2.29 -9.94 24.22
C ASN A 195 3.69 -10.51 24.45
N ASP A 196 4.02 -10.93 25.67
CA ASP A 196 5.32 -11.53 25.99
C ASP A 196 5.51 -12.87 25.26
N VAL A 197 4.47 -13.72 25.21
CA VAL A 197 4.47 -14.94 24.39
C VAL A 197 4.72 -14.59 22.91
N MET A 198 4.03 -13.58 22.38
CA MET A 198 4.18 -13.19 20.98
C MET A 198 5.58 -12.63 20.67
N GLN A 199 6.17 -11.87 21.59
CA GLN A 199 7.54 -11.35 21.46
C GLN A 199 8.58 -12.47 21.48
N GLU A 200 8.45 -13.42 22.40
CA GLU A 200 9.39 -14.54 22.47
C GLU A 200 9.36 -15.38 21.20
N LEU A 201 8.16 -15.69 20.69
CA LEU A 201 8.00 -16.41 19.43
C LEU A 201 8.52 -15.62 18.22
N ARG A 202 8.34 -14.30 18.20
CA ARG A 202 8.91 -13.45 17.15
C ARG A 202 10.44 -13.52 17.14
N ASN A 203 11.07 -13.59 18.32
CA ASN A 203 12.53 -13.65 18.43
C ASN A 203 13.13 -14.96 17.88
N LEU A 204 12.29 -15.97 17.60
CA LEU A 204 12.72 -17.16 16.85
C LEU A 204 12.99 -16.85 15.36
N CYS A 205 12.40 -15.78 14.83
CA CYS A 205 12.60 -15.38 13.44
C CYS A 205 13.98 -14.70 13.28
N PRO A 206 14.77 -15.10 12.25
CA PRO A 206 16.05 -14.48 12.00
C PRO A 206 15.89 -13.02 11.55
N THR A 207 16.87 -12.17 11.90
CA THR A 207 16.93 -10.80 11.38
C THR A 207 17.08 -10.82 9.86
N ALA A 208 16.17 -10.15 9.16
CA ALA A 208 16.24 -9.99 7.72
C ALA A 208 17.04 -8.73 7.34
N LYS A 209 17.77 -8.79 6.22
CA LYS A 209 18.38 -7.60 5.63
C LYS A 209 17.29 -6.68 5.04
N PRO A 210 17.47 -5.35 5.08
CA PRO A 210 16.58 -4.42 4.38
C PRO A 210 16.44 -4.83 2.91
N THR A 211 15.22 -5.09 2.49
CA THR A 211 14.92 -5.60 1.14
C THR A 211 13.71 -4.86 0.59
N THR A 212 13.79 -4.46 -0.68
CA THR A 212 12.65 -3.85 -1.38
C THR A 212 11.52 -4.86 -1.51
N ILE A 213 10.34 -4.49 -0.99
CA ILE A 213 9.14 -5.32 -1.14
C ILE A 213 8.55 -5.10 -2.53
N THR A 214 8.39 -6.20 -3.28
CA THR A 214 7.74 -6.22 -4.59
C THR A 214 6.52 -7.13 -4.56
N ALA A 215 5.58 -6.92 -5.49
CA ALA A 215 4.42 -7.79 -5.64
C ALA A 215 4.82 -9.26 -5.87
N ALA A 216 5.83 -9.49 -6.72
CA ALA A 216 6.34 -10.83 -7.00
C ALA A 216 6.94 -11.49 -5.74
N ARG A 217 7.69 -10.73 -4.92
CA ARG A 217 8.26 -11.25 -3.68
C ARG A 217 7.18 -11.64 -2.67
N LEU A 218 6.16 -10.79 -2.48
CA LEU A 218 5.03 -11.10 -1.60
C LEU A 218 4.25 -12.32 -2.08
N ALA A 219 3.94 -12.40 -3.37
CA ALA A 219 3.25 -13.55 -3.96
C ALA A 219 4.05 -14.85 -3.76
N SER A 220 5.38 -14.81 -3.94
CA SER A 220 6.25 -15.97 -3.70
C SER A 220 6.26 -16.39 -2.23
N ILE A 221 6.35 -15.46 -1.28
CA ILE A 221 6.29 -15.78 0.15
C ILE A 221 4.96 -16.44 0.51
N ILE A 222 3.84 -15.87 0.06
CA ILE A 222 2.50 -16.41 0.31
C ILE A 222 2.37 -17.82 -0.31
N SER A 223 2.83 -18.00 -1.55
CA SER A 223 2.80 -19.31 -2.21
C SER A 223 3.62 -20.34 -1.43
N ASN A 224 4.82 -19.97 -0.95
CA ASN A 224 5.66 -20.88 -0.18
C ASN A 224 4.98 -21.29 1.13
N VAL A 225 4.39 -20.35 1.87
CA VAL A 225 3.62 -20.68 3.10
C VAL A 225 2.46 -21.62 2.78
N LYS A 226 1.75 -21.39 1.68
CA LYS A 226 0.63 -22.25 1.24
C LYS A 226 1.05 -23.70 0.99
N THR A 227 2.29 -23.94 0.53
CA THR A 227 2.81 -25.31 0.33
C THR A 227 3.04 -26.09 1.62
N HIS A 228 3.10 -25.43 2.76
CA HIS A 228 3.26 -26.09 4.06
C HIS A 228 1.93 -26.55 4.67
N PHE A 229 0.80 -26.21 4.06
CA PHE A 229 -0.49 -26.72 4.48
C PHE A 229 -0.66 -28.18 4.03
N ILE A 230 -1.14 -29.00 4.96
CA ILE A 230 -1.40 -30.42 4.75
C ILE A 230 -2.91 -30.64 4.82
N ALA A 231 -3.47 -31.12 3.72
CA ALA A 231 -4.88 -31.46 3.65
C ALA A 231 -5.15 -32.88 4.19
N SER A 232 -6.31 -33.05 4.79
CA SER A 232 -6.93 -34.32 5.15
C SER A 232 -8.32 -34.39 4.51
N SER A 233 -9.06 -35.48 4.75
CA SER A 233 -10.43 -35.61 4.24
C SER A 233 -11.44 -34.65 4.88
N SER A 234 -11.10 -33.99 5.99
CA SER A 234 -12.04 -33.15 6.76
C SER A 234 -11.49 -31.80 7.21
N ALA A 235 -10.25 -31.47 6.84
CA ALA A 235 -9.62 -30.20 7.18
C ALA A 235 -8.28 -30.02 6.46
N THR A 236 -7.78 -28.79 6.43
CA THR A 236 -6.41 -28.46 6.08
C THR A 236 -5.70 -27.82 7.26
N VAL A 237 -4.44 -28.19 7.48
CA VAL A 237 -3.67 -27.85 8.68
C VAL A 237 -2.32 -27.28 8.30
N LEU A 238 -1.92 -26.19 8.95
CA LEU A 238 -0.53 -25.73 9.02
C LEU A 238 0.06 -26.12 10.37
N GLY A 239 1.27 -26.68 10.40
CA GLY A 239 1.88 -27.21 11.61
C GLY A 239 1.65 -28.72 11.76
N LYS A 240 1.74 -29.24 12.99
CA LYS A 240 1.75 -30.68 13.23
C LYS A 240 0.68 -31.09 14.24
N LEU A 241 -0.08 -32.12 13.88
CA LEU A 241 -0.92 -32.92 14.77
C LEU A 241 -0.14 -34.15 15.26
N ASP A 242 -0.45 -34.58 16.47
CA ASP A 242 0.02 -35.83 17.08
C ASP A 242 -1.16 -36.84 17.13
N THR A 243 -1.29 -37.64 18.19
CA THR A 243 -2.38 -38.60 18.37
C THR A 243 -3.78 -37.95 18.42
N GLY A 244 -3.87 -36.69 18.85
CA GLY A 244 -5.12 -35.91 18.84
C GLY A 244 -5.38 -35.16 17.53
N THR A 245 -6.58 -34.58 17.41
CA THR A 245 -7.04 -33.87 16.20
C THR A 245 -7.23 -32.36 16.38
N ALA A 246 -6.83 -31.84 17.55
CA ALA A 246 -7.02 -30.45 17.95
C ALA A 246 -5.71 -29.66 17.95
N CYS A 247 -5.79 -28.39 17.57
CA CYS A 247 -4.69 -27.45 17.71
C CYS A 247 -4.70 -26.81 19.10
N SER A 248 -4.52 -27.63 20.13
CA SER A 248 -4.55 -27.18 21.52
C SER A 248 -3.17 -26.80 22.06
N GLY A 249 -2.09 -27.10 21.32
CA GLY A 249 -0.69 -26.95 21.72
C GLY A 249 -0.22 -27.89 22.82
N SER A 250 -1.02 -28.91 23.13
CA SER A 250 -0.63 -30.03 23.99
C SER A 250 0.19 -31.06 23.20
N ALA A 251 1.14 -31.72 23.86
CA ALA A 251 1.99 -32.77 23.28
C ALA A 251 1.19 -33.94 22.71
N ASN A 252 0.04 -34.27 23.31
CA ASN A 252 -0.83 -35.36 22.82
C ASN A 252 -1.87 -34.90 21.80
N SER A 253 -1.81 -33.65 21.32
CA SER A 253 -2.75 -33.12 20.32
C SER A 253 -2.07 -32.50 19.12
N GLY A 254 -1.35 -31.39 19.31
CA GLY A 254 -0.68 -30.72 18.20
C GLY A 254 -0.55 -29.22 18.36
N LEU A 255 0.53 -28.69 17.78
CA LEU A 255 0.72 -27.27 17.51
C LEU A 255 0.42 -27.01 16.04
N CYS A 256 -0.73 -26.39 15.80
CA CYS A 256 -1.21 -26.19 14.44
C CYS A 256 -2.20 -25.05 14.30
N LEU A 257 -2.50 -24.71 13.06
CA LEU A 257 -3.61 -23.87 12.64
C LEU A 257 -4.48 -24.70 11.69
N LYS A 258 -5.77 -24.87 12.01
CA LYS A 258 -6.66 -25.79 11.28
C LYS A 258 -7.86 -25.06 10.68
N TYR A 259 -8.12 -25.36 9.41
CA TYR A 259 -9.27 -24.90 8.65
C TYR A 259 -10.17 -26.08 8.32
N THR A 260 -11.38 -26.09 8.88
CA THR A 260 -12.28 -27.26 8.84
C THR A 260 -13.09 -27.39 7.56
N ASP A 261 -13.18 -26.33 6.77
CA ASP A 261 -13.95 -26.28 5.51
C ASP A 261 -13.05 -26.09 4.28
N VAL A 262 -11.74 -26.24 4.47
CA VAL A 262 -10.75 -26.22 3.38
C VAL A 262 -10.22 -27.63 3.25
N HIS A 263 -10.81 -28.44 2.38
CA HIS A 263 -10.34 -29.79 2.08
C HIS A 263 -10.94 -30.30 0.77
N GLN A 264 -10.51 -31.49 0.33
CA GLN A 264 -11.09 -32.13 -0.84
C GLN A 264 -12.60 -32.32 -0.66
N GLY A 265 -13.37 -31.86 -1.65
CA GLY A 265 -14.84 -31.94 -1.65
C GLY A 265 -15.55 -30.67 -1.15
N GLU A 266 -14.82 -29.70 -0.58
CA GLU A 266 -15.39 -28.41 -0.15
C GLU A 266 -15.24 -27.32 -1.21
N ALA A 267 -16.07 -26.27 -1.09
CA ALA A 267 -16.01 -25.11 -1.96
C ALA A 267 -14.83 -24.18 -1.65
N ASN A 268 -14.42 -24.10 -0.37
CA ASN A 268 -13.33 -23.23 0.06
C ASN A 268 -11.98 -23.89 -0.16
N THR A 269 -11.04 -23.08 -0.64
CA THR A 269 -9.67 -23.45 -0.94
C THR A 269 -8.69 -22.74 -0.01
N ILE A 270 -7.42 -23.09 -0.09
CA ILE A 270 -6.34 -22.36 0.61
C ILE A 270 -6.23 -20.88 0.18
N TYR A 271 -6.90 -20.49 -0.92
CA TYR A 271 -6.94 -19.10 -1.38
C TYR A 271 -8.06 -18.28 -0.72
N ASP A 272 -9.01 -18.93 -0.05
CA ASP A 272 -10.15 -18.30 0.62
C ASP A 272 -9.91 -18.05 2.11
N ILE A 273 -8.76 -18.45 2.63
CA ILE A 273 -8.31 -18.16 3.99
C ILE A 273 -8.08 -16.64 4.12
N SER A 274 -8.82 -16.05 5.06
CA SER A 274 -8.76 -14.63 5.43
C SER A 274 -7.62 -14.30 6.38
#